data_AF-A0A2S9FYZ5-F1
#
_entry.id   AF-A0A2S9FYZ5-F1
#
_cell.length_a   1.000
_cell.length_b   1.000
_cell.length_c   1.000
_cell.angle_alpha   90.00
_cell.angle_beta   90.00
_cell.angle_gamma   90.00
#
_symmetry.space_group_name_H-M   'P 1'
#
loop_
_entity.id
_entity.type
_entity.pdbx_description
1 polymer ?
#
loop_
_entity_poly.entity_id
_entity_poly.type
_entity_poly.pdbx_seq_one_letter_code
_entity_poly.pdbx_strand_id
1 'polypeptide(L)'
;FEADGQRRKIIIFSENRDTLDYLEDRLVELLGRTVDVQVIHGSMSWPDRRRAQANFIAEPSSSVLIATDAAGEGVNLQVAHLMV
;
A
#
# COMPACT_ATOMS: atom_id res chain seq x y z
N PHE A 1 -3.12 15.06 6.93
CA PHE A 1 -3.93 14.36 7.95
C PHE A 1 -5.39 14.71 7.68
N GLU A 2 -6.30 13.76 7.92
CA GLU A 2 -7.75 13.98 7.89
C GLU A 2 -8.18 14.88 9.06
N ALA A 3 -9.45 15.32 9.04
CA ALA A 3 -10.00 16.23 10.06
C ALA A 3 -9.92 15.67 11.49
N ASP A 4 -9.81 14.35 11.64
CA ASP A 4 -9.67 13.61 12.90
C ASP A 4 -8.20 13.38 13.32
N GLY A 5 -7.23 13.90 12.55
CA GLY A 5 -5.80 13.72 12.82
C GLY A 5 -5.19 12.43 12.28
N GLN A 6 -5.94 11.59 11.56
CA GLN A 6 -5.41 10.37 10.94
C GLN A 6 -4.63 10.66 9.65
N ARG A 7 -3.65 9.81 9.32
CA ARG A 7 -2.95 9.91 8.02
C ARG A 7 -3.89 9.46 6.91
N ARG A 8 -3.84 10.15 5.77
CA ARG A 8 -4.55 9.72 4.56
C ARG A 8 -3.96 8.40 4.07
N LYS A 9 -4.84 7.45 3.79
CA LYS A 9 -4.48 6.18 3.15
C LYS A 9 -4.30 6.42 1.65
N ILE A 10 -3.11 6.16 1.13
CA ILE A 10 -2.74 6.34 -0.28
C ILE A 10 -2.43 4.98 -0.90
N ILE A 11 -2.90 4.77 -2.14
CA ILE A 11 -2.51 3.62 -2.94
C ILE A 11 -1.77 4.11 -4.18
N ILE A 12 -0.63 3.48 -4.46
CA ILE A 12 0.19 3.74 -5.65
C ILE A 12 0.15 2.48 -6.51
N PHE A 13 -0.26 2.61 -7.75
CA PHE A 13 -0.23 1.52 -8.70
C PHE A 13 1.02 1.58 -9.58
N SER A 14 1.55 0.41 -9.90
CA SER A 14 2.61 0.27 -10.89
C SER A 14 2.34 -0.91 -11.81
N GLU A 15 2.62 -0.76 -13.10
CA GLU A 15 2.55 -1.89 -14.03
C GLU A 15 3.69 -2.89 -13.79
N ASN A 16 4.89 -2.38 -13.47
CA ASN A 16 6.11 -3.17 -13.39
C ASN A 16 6.49 -3.49 -11.93
N ARG A 17 6.84 -4.75 -11.67
CA ARG A 17 7.35 -5.23 -10.37
C ARG A 17 8.61 -4.49 -9.92
N ASP A 18 9.53 -4.22 -10.84
CA ASP A 18 10.79 -3.53 -10.54
C ASP A 18 10.54 -2.08 -10.11
N THR A 19 9.57 -1.42 -10.74
CA THR A 19 9.15 -0.07 -10.33
C THR A 19 8.48 -0.09 -8.96
N LEU A 20 7.69 -1.12 -8.66
CA LEU A 20 7.12 -1.30 -7.33
C LEU A 20 8.22 -1.45 -6.28
N ASP A 21 9.21 -2.32 -6.51
CA ASP A 21 10.33 -2.54 -5.58
C ASP A 21 11.13 -1.25 -5.35
N TYR A 22 11.42 -0.51 -6.43
CA TYR A 22 12.06 0.79 -6.34
C TYR A 22 11.28 1.79 -5.48
N LEU A 23 9.95 1.84 -5.65
CA LEU A 23 9.09 2.74 -4.88
C LEU A 23 9.00 2.33 -3.40
N GLU A 24 8.93 1.04 -3.10
CA GLU A 24 8.94 0.52 -1.73
C GLU A 24 10.21 0.97 -1.01
N ASP A 25 11.38 0.65 -1.58
CA ASP A 25 12.68 1.01 -1.01
C ASP A 25 12.79 2.53 -0.79
N ARG A 26 12.38 3.32 -1.80
CA ARG A 26 12.48 4.78 -1.73
C ARG A 26 11.54 5.38 -0.68
N LEU A 27 10.32 4.85 -0.55
CA LEU A 27 9.35 5.34 0.43
C LEU A 27 9.72 4.95 1.85
N VAL A 28 10.25 3.73 2.05
CA VAL A 28 10.77 3.30 3.36
C VAL A 28 11.94 4.19 3.80
N GLU A 29 12.84 4.53 2.86
CA GLU A 29 13.96 5.46 3.13
C GLU A 29 13.46 6.87 3.52
N LEU A 30 12.51 7.41 2.76
CA LEU A 30 12.02 8.79 2.94
C LEU A 30 11.10 8.96 4.16
N LEU A 31 10.24 7.98 4.44
CA LEU A 31 9.24 8.06 5.50
C LEU A 31 9.77 7.48 6.83
N GLY A 32 10.85 6.71 6.77
CA GLY A 32 11.45 6.03 7.90
C GLY A 32 10.46 5.09 8.61
N ARG A 33 10.72 4.78 9.89
CA ARG A 33 9.89 3.87 10.69
C ARG A 33 8.54 4.44 11.12
N THR A 34 8.18 5.63 10.64
CA THR A 34 6.95 6.33 11.07
C THR A 34 5.75 6.04 10.18
N VAL A 35 5.99 5.49 8.99
CA VAL A 35 4.96 5.05 8.06
C VAL A 35 5.28 3.62 7.66
N ASP A 36 4.31 2.75 7.90
CA ASP A 36 4.34 1.39 7.42
C ASP A 36 3.84 1.38 5.96
N VAL A 37 4.65 0.81 5.08
CA VAL A 37 4.38 0.70 3.64
C VAL A 37 4.01 -0.75 3.37
N GLN A 38 2.78 -0.97 2.89
CA GLN A 38 2.31 -2.29 2.50
C GLN A 38 2.50 -2.50 0.99
N VAL A 39 2.65 -3.76 0.59
CA VAL A 39 2.86 -4.13 -0.81
C VAL A 39 1.94 -5.28 -1.21
N ILE A 40 1.38 -5.21 -2.43
CA ILE A 40 0.60 -6.28 -3.06
C ILE A 40 1.05 -6.48 -4.51
N HIS A 41 1.65 -7.62 -4.83
CA HIS A 41 2.04 -7.96 -6.20
C HIS A 41 1.67 -9.39 -6.60
N GLY A 42 1.77 -9.68 -7.91
CA GLY A 42 1.32 -10.93 -8.53
C GLY A 42 1.88 -12.23 -7.92
N SER A 43 3.15 -12.23 -7.49
CA SER A 43 3.78 -13.41 -6.88
C SER A 43 3.41 -13.66 -5.42
N MET A 44 2.65 -12.79 -4.76
CA MET A 44 2.21 -13.02 -3.38
C MET A 44 1.09 -14.06 -3.32
N SER A 45 1.15 -14.92 -2.30
CA SER A 45 0.08 -15.86 -1.99
C SER A 45 -1.20 -15.13 -1.59
N TRP A 46 -2.36 -15.75 -1.80
CA TRP A 46 -3.64 -15.16 -1.42
C TRP A 46 -3.73 -14.78 0.07
N PRO A 47 -3.26 -15.61 1.03
CA PRO A 47 -3.18 -15.22 2.43
C PRO A 47 -2.31 -13.98 2.69
N ASP A 48 -1.18 -13.84 2.00
CA ASP A 48 -0.27 -12.70 2.18
C ASP A 48 -0.91 -11.41 1.68
N ARG A 49 -1.60 -11.47 0.53
CA ARG A 49 -2.36 -10.32 0.00
C ARG A 49 -3.43 -9.86 0.99
N ARG A 50 -4.19 -10.80 1.58
CA ARG A 50 -5.19 -10.46 2.61
C ARG A 50 -4.59 -9.85 3.85
N ARG A 51 -3.43 -10.34 4.29
CA ARG A 51 -2.73 -9.78 5.45
C ARG A 51 -2.27 -8.34 5.17
N ALA A 52 -1.65 -8.10 4.02
CA ALA A 52 -1.21 -6.76 3.63
C ALA A 52 -2.39 -5.78 3.52
N GLN A 53 -3.49 -6.20 2.89
CA GLN A 53 -4.73 -5.40 2.82
C GLN A 53 -5.30 -5.12 4.22
N ALA A 54 -5.40 -6.14 5.08
CA ALA A 54 -5.93 -5.97 6.43
C ALA A 54 -5.08 -5.01 7.26
N ASN A 55 -3.75 -5.11 7.18
CA ASN A 55 -2.83 -4.18 7.82
C ASN A 55 -3.03 -2.75 7.31
N PHE A 56 -3.05 -2.57 5.99
CA PHE A 56 -3.27 -1.25 5.39
C PHE A 56 -4.58 -0.60 5.85
N ILE A 57 -5.65 -1.38 6.03
CA ILE A 57 -6.94 -0.86 6.50
C ILE A 57 -6.92 -0.58 8.01
N ALA A 58 -6.42 -1.52 8.82
CA ALA A 58 -6.60 -1.50 10.27
C ALA A 58 -5.55 -0.66 11.01
N GLU A 59 -4.32 -0.60 10.51
CA GLU A 59 -3.18 -0.01 11.24
C GLU A 59 -3.04 1.49 10.92
N PRO A 60 -3.17 2.40 11.90
CA PRO A 60 -3.03 3.85 11.68
C PRO A 60 -1.67 4.26 11.10
N SER A 61 -0.59 3.55 11.45
CA SER A 61 0.75 3.80 10.91
C SER A 61 0.91 3.34 9.45
N SER A 62 0.03 2.46 8.96
CA SER A 62 0.07 1.88 7.62
C SER A 62 -0.64 2.78 6.61
N SER A 63 -0.02 3.89 6.20
CA SER A 63 -0.70 4.90 5.38
C SER A 63 -0.45 4.80 3.87
N VAL A 64 0.42 3.89 3.43
CA VAL A 64 0.75 3.70 2.01
C VAL A 64 0.65 2.23 1.64
N LEU A 65 0.00 1.94 0.52
CA LEU A 65 0.02 0.63 -0.13
C LEU A 65 0.50 0.80 -1.58
N ILE A 66 1.46 -0.01 -1.99
CA ILE A 66 1.92 -0.08 -3.39
C ILE A 66 1.44 -1.39 -3.98
N ALA A 67 0.78 -1.35 -5.14
CA ALA A 67 0.23 -2.54 -5.77
C ALA A 67 0.56 -2.61 -7.26
N THR A 68 0.77 -3.83 -7.77
CA THR A 68 0.73 -4.02 -9.23
C THR A 68 -0.72 -4.01 -9.72
N ASP A 69 -0.98 -3.45 -10.90
CA ASP A 69 -2.35 -3.32 -11.46
C ASP A 69 -3.10 -4.66 -11.46
N ALA A 70 -2.47 -5.71 -12.00
CA ALA A 70 -3.01 -7.08 -12.04
C ALA A 70 -3.20 -7.74 -10.65
N ALA A 71 -2.53 -7.24 -9.61
CA ALA A 71 -2.71 -7.74 -8.24
C ALA A 71 -3.74 -6.94 -7.44
N GLY A 72 -4.04 -5.72 -7.88
CA GLY A 72 -5.12 -4.88 -7.35
C GLY A 72 -6.50 -5.28 -7.87
N GLU A 73 -6.58 -5.87 -9.07
CA GLU A 73 -7.83 -6.46 -9.57
C GLU A 73 -8.36 -7.54 -8.60
N GLY A 74 -9.52 -7.27 -8.00
CA GLY A 74 -10.18 -8.17 -7.03
C GLY A 74 -9.92 -7.89 -5.55
N VAL A 75 -9.06 -6.93 -5.22
CA VAL A 75 -8.87 -6.45 -3.84
C VAL A 75 -9.78 -5.23 -3.63
N ASN A 76 -10.74 -5.31 -2.70
CA ASN A 76 -11.58 -4.15 -2.40
C ASN A 76 -10.78 -3.10 -1.62
N LEU A 77 -10.25 -2.12 -2.35
CA LEU A 77 -9.35 -1.08 -1.84
C LEU A 77 -10.01 0.30 -1.75
N GLN A 78 -11.34 0.37 -1.71
CA GLN A 78 -12.12 1.62 -1.61
C GLN A 78 -11.93 2.40 -0.29
N VAL A 79 -10.90 2.08 0.48
CA VAL A 79 -10.44 2.80 1.68
C VAL A 79 -9.37 3.85 1.33
N ALA A 80 -8.87 3.85 0.10
CA ALA A 80 -7.91 4.84 -0.38
C ALA A 80 -8.56 6.20 -0.61
N HIS A 81 -7.87 7.25 -0.19
CA HIS A 81 -8.29 8.64 -0.42
C HIS A 81 -7.69 9.20 -1.72
N LEU A 82 -6.68 8.52 -2.27
CA LEU A 82 -5.99 8.86 -3.51
C LEU A 82 -5.45 7.58 -4.16
N MET A 83 -5.63 7.48 -5.48
CA MET A 83 -5.00 6.51 -6.36
C MET A 83 -4.12 7.27 -7.35
N VAL A 84 -2.85 6.85 -7.47
CA VAL A 84 -1.87 7.39 -8.42
C VAL A 84 -1.32 6.27 -9.27
#